data_AF-A0A7C4VAM1-F1
#
_entry.id   AF-A0A7C4VAM1-F1
#
_cell.length_a   1.000
_cell.length_b   1.000
_cell.length_c   1.000
_cell.angle_alpha   90.00
_cell.angle_beta   90.00
_cell.angle_gamma   90.00
#
_symmetry.space_group_name_H-M   'P 1'
#
loop_
_entity.id
_entity.type
_entity.pdbx_description
1 polymer ?
#
loop_
_entity_poly.entity_id
_entity_poly.type
_entity_poly.pdbx_seq_one_letter_code
_entity_poly.pdbx_strand_id
1 'polypeptide(L)' 'ASEVATRAADAAIQILGGYGYVKDYPVERYWRDVRLMRIGEGTSEILKLVIAKRVLERYSA' A
#
# COMPACT_ATOMS: atom_id res chain seq x y z
N ALA A 1 5.45 2.06 -3.85
CA ALA A 1 5.76 2.04 -2.40
C ALA A 1 4.56 1.57 -1.57
N SER A 2 3.41 2.23 -1.67
CA SER A 2 2.18 1.94 -0.90
C SER A 2 1.71 0.48 -0.95
N GLU A 3 1.70 -0.14 -2.13
CA GLU A 3 1.31 -1.55 -2.30
C GLU A 3 2.22 -2.53 -1.53
N VAL A 4 3.54 -2.31 -1.59
CA VAL A 4 4.52 -3.16 -0.91
C VAL A 4 4.45 -2.95 0.60
N ALA A 5 4.34 -1.69 1.05
CA ALA A 5 4.19 -1.36 2.47
C ALA A 5 2.92 -1.98 3.07
N THR A 6 1.81 -1.98 2.33
CA THR A 6 0.57 -2.65 2.75
C THR A 6 0.80 -4.15 2.93
N ARG A 7 1.39 -4.83 1.95
CA ARG A 7 1.66 -6.29 2.03
C ARG A 7 2.61 -6.64 3.17
N ALA A 8 3.64 -5.84 3.39
CA ALA A 8 4.59 -6.05 4.47
C ALA A 8 3.93 -5.90 5.85
N ALA A 9 3.09 -4.88 6.04
CA ALA A 9 2.35 -4.68 7.28
C ALA A 9 1.33 -5.81 7.51
N ASP A 10 0.64 -6.26 6.47
CA ASP A 10 -0.33 -7.37 6.54
C ASP A 10 0.34 -8.69 6.94
N ALA A 11 1.49 -9.01 6.32
CA ALA A 11 2.28 -10.18 6.67
C ALA A 11 2.79 -10.11 8.12
N ALA A 12 3.19 -8.93 8.59
CA ALA A 12 3.65 -8.75 9.97
C ALA A 12 2.52 -8.95 11.00
N ILE A 13 1.29 -8.48 10.70
CA ILE A 13 0.12 -8.79 11.54
C ILE A 13 -0.11 -10.30 11.60
N GLN A 14 -0.09 -10.97 10.44
CA GLN A 14 -0.34 -12.41 10.37
C GLN A 14 0.71 -13.22 11.15
N ILE A 15 1.98 -12.85 11.07
CA ILE A 15 3.08 -13.51 11.82
C ILE A 15 2.89 -13.37 13.33
N LEU A 16 2.44 -12.21 13.80
CA LEU A 16 2.19 -11.95 15.22
C LEU A 16 0.85 -12.52 15.71
N GLY A 17 -0.01 -13.01 14.81
CA GLY A 17 -1.33 -13.54 15.16
C GLY A 17 -2.17 -12.52 15.94
N GLY A 18 -2.78 -12.94 17.04
CA GLY A 18 -3.58 -12.04 17.90
C GLY A 18 -2.79 -10.84 18.43
N TYR A 19 -1.48 -11.00 18.68
CA TYR A 19 -0.62 -9.92 19.13
C TYR A 19 -0.40 -8.85 18.04
N GLY A 20 -0.64 -9.17 16.77
CA GLY A 20 -0.57 -8.22 15.67
C GLY A 20 -1.68 -7.16 15.69
N TYR A 21 -2.73 -7.34 16.50
CA TYR A 21 -3.88 -6.45 16.59
C TYR A 21 -3.92 -5.61 17.88
N VAL A 22 -3.07 -5.91 18.85
CA VAL A 22 -3.02 -5.20 20.14
C VAL A 22 -1.91 -4.15 20.14
N LYS A 23 -2.02 -3.16 21.03
CA LYS A 23 -1.13 -1.99 21.05
C LYS A 23 0.24 -2.26 21.70
N ASP A 24 0.45 -3.47 22.21
CA ASP A 24 1.73 -3.94 22.77
C ASP A 24 2.84 -4.00 21.70
N TYR A 25 2.45 -4.18 20.42
CA TYR A 25 3.37 -4.18 19.28
C TYR A 25 2.98 -3.08 18.28
N PRO A 26 3.96 -2.40 17.65
CA PRO A 26 3.67 -1.25 16.78
C PRO A 26 3.04 -1.62 15.42
N VAL A 27 2.97 -2.91 15.08
CA VAL A 27 2.54 -3.38 13.76
C VAL A 27 1.11 -2.97 13.42
N GLU A 28 0.20 -2.94 14.40
CA GLU A 28 -1.19 -2.54 14.21
C GLU A 28 -1.28 -1.10 13.71
N ARG A 29 -0.42 -0.22 14.26
CA ARG A 29 -0.32 1.17 13.85
C ARG A 29 0.21 1.28 12.43
N TYR A 30 1.27 0.55 12.09
CA TYR A 30 1.83 0.60 10.74
C TYR A 30 0.81 0.16 9.70
N TRP A 31 0.03 -0.89 9.98
CA TRP A 31 -1.03 -1.35 9.08
C TRP A 31 -2.11 -0.29 8.87
N ARG A 32 -2.53 0.41 9.94
CA ARG A 32 -3.48 1.53 9.83
C ARG A 32 -2.92 2.70 9.02
N ASP A 33 -1.67 3.09 9.29
CA ASP A 33 -1.03 4.24 8.65
C ASP A 33 -0.85 4.00 7.14
N VAL A 34 -0.38 2.81 6.73
CA VAL A 34 -0.16 2.49 5.30
C VAL A 34 -1.47 2.31 4.52
N ARG A 35 -2.60 2.07 5.19
CA ARG A 35 -3.88 1.85 4.52
C ARG A 35 -4.34 3.06 3.71
N LEU A 36 -4.07 4.27 4.21
CA LEU A 36 -4.42 5.53 3.56
C LEU A 36 -3.57 5.76 2.29
N MET A 37 -2.34 5.26 2.25
CA MET A 37 -1.40 5.50 1.14
C MET A 37 -1.83 4.89 -0.21
N ARG A 38 -2.83 4.02 -0.23
CA ARG A 38 -3.43 3.48 -1.47
C ARG A 38 -4.55 4.36 -2.04
N ILE A 39 -4.95 5.39 -1.31
CA ILE A 39 -6.09 6.25 -1.63
C ILE A 39 -5.67 7.73 -1.68
N GLY A 40 -4.92 8.18 -0.68
CA GLY A 40 -4.43 9.55 -0.58
C GLY A 40 -3.47 9.90 -1.72
N GLU A 41 -3.48 11.18 -2.14
CA GLU A 41 -2.66 11.73 -3.23
C GLU A 41 -2.79 11.01 -4.59
N GLY A 42 -3.89 10.26 -4.77
CA GLY A 42 -4.17 9.48 -5.96
C GLY A 42 -4.26 7.99 -5.64
N THR A 43 -5.38 7.38 -6.02
CA THR A 43 -5.58 5.95 -5.79
C THR A 43 -4.58 5.13 -6.59
N SER A 44 -4.28 3.92 -6.11
CA SER A 44 -3.41 2.97 -6.83
C SER A 44 -3.85 2.77 -8.29
N GLU A 45 -5.15 2.75 -8.55
CA GLU A 45 -5.73 2.59 -9.89
C GLU A 45 -5.53 3.82 -10.76
N ILE A 46 -5.73 5.03 -10.22
CA ILE A 46 -5.48 6.27 -10.95
C ILE A 46 -3.99 6.40 -11.31
N LEU A 47 -3.09 6.08 -10.39
CA LEU A 47 -1.65 6.11 -10.66
C LEU A 47 -1.26 5.08 -11.74
N LYS A 48 -1.86 3.88 -11.75
CA LYS A 48 -1.66 2.90 -12.83
C LYS A 48 -2.14 3.44 -14.19
N LEU A 49 -3.29 4.11 -14.23
CA LEU A 49 -3.80 4.72 -15.47
C LEU A 49 -2.88 5.84 -15.98
N VAL A 50 -2.36 6.69 -15.09
CA VAL A 50 -1.40 7.75 -15.46
C VAL A 50 -0.13 7.15 -16.05
N ILE A 51 0.40 6.08 -15.44
CA ILE A 51 1.56 5.36 -15.97
C ILE A 51 1.24 4.75 -17.33
N ALA A 52 0.11 4.04 -17.47
CA ALA A 52 -0.30 3.41 -18.72
C ALA A 52 -0.43 4.44 -19.85
N LYS A 53 -1.06 5.59 -19.59
CA LYS A 53 -1.17 6.68 -20.56
C LYS A 53 0.20 7.17 -21.03
N ARG A 54 1.12 7.44 -20.10
CA ARG A 54 2.49 7.89 -20.42
C ARG A 54 3.28 6.85 -21.22
N VAL A 55 3.07 5.57 -20.93
CA VAL A 55 3.70 4.46 -21.66
C VAL A 55 3.18 4.42 -23.10
N LEU A 56 1.85 4.51 -23.30
CA LEU A 56 1.26 4.51 -24.64
C LEU A 56 1.72 5.72 -25.47
N GLU A 57 1.74 6.92 -24.88
CA GLU A 57 2.23 8.15 -25.53
C GLU A 57 3.68 8.01 -26.02
N ARG A 58 4.54 7.33 -25.24
CA ARG A 58 5.94 7.09 -25.62
C ARG A 58 6.09 6.16 -26.82
N TYR A 59 5.22 5.16 -26.96
CA TYR A 59 5.30 4.16 -28.04
C TYR A 59 4.45 4.52 -29.27
N SER A 60 3.58 5.53 -29.18
CA SER A 60 2.83 6.07 -30.33
C SER A 60 3.60 7.09 -31.16
N ALA A 61 4.81 7.45 -30.74
CA ALA A 61 5.76 8.29 -31.48
C ALA A 61 6.79 7.42 -32.20
#